data_AF-A0A2N2BUR3-F1
#
_entry.id   AF-A0A2N2BUR3-F1
#
_cell.length_a   1.000
_cell.length_b   1.000
_cell.length_c   1.000
_cell.angle_alpha   90.00
_cell.angle_beta   90.00
_cell.angle_gamma   90.00
#
_symmetry.space_group_name_H-M   'P 1'
#
loop_
_entity.id
_entity.type
_entity.pdbx_description
1 polymer ?
#
loop_
_entity_poly.entity_id
_entity_poly.type
_entity_poly.pdbx_seq_one_letter_code
_entity_poly.pdbx_strand_id
1 'polypeptide(L)'
;MKNFISDMNSHCGECDLIDWCSEPYESPYLCADGRFENVEVSKYIILAETSTVELDASNIDTPEISRDDFDCTSDYEDAVDTAVSNMYKVLVADDVEKRIKEDIQ
;
A
#
# COMPACT_ATOMS: atom_id res chain seq x y z
N MET A 1 -2.89 17.78 16.44
CA MET A 1 -2.62 16.47 17.07
C MET A 1 -1.66 15.74 16.16
N LYS A 2 -0.61 15.12 16.71
CA LYS A 2 0.27 14.24 15.94
C LYS A 2 -0.32 12.85 16.05
N ASN A 3 -0.80 12.30 14.94
CA ASN A 3 -1.32 10.93 14.89
C ASN A 3 -0.25 10.07 14.24
N PHE A 4 0.19 9.02 14.95
CA PHE A 4 1.13 8.06 14.39
C PHE A 4 0.39 6.92 13.70
N ILE A 5 1.05 6.24 12.78
CA ILE A 5 0.46 5.14 12.02
C ILE A 5 0.06 3.96 12.93
N SER A 6 0.85 3.69 13.97
CA SER A 6 0.55 2.67 14.98
C SER A 6 -0.74 2.95 15.78
N ASP A 7 -1.11 4.23 15.94
CA ASP A 7 -2.32 4.62 16.68
C ASP A 7 -3.61 4.25 15.92
N MET A 8 -3.52 3.96 14.62
CA MET A 8 -4.69 3.63 13.80
C MET A 8 -5.28 2.26 14.12
N ASN A 9 -4.49 1.32 14.65
CA ASN A 9 -4.93 0.06 15.26
C ASN A 9 -6.16 -0.64 14.59
N SER A 10 -6.14 -0.80 13.26
CA SER A 10 -7.24 -1.43 12.49
C SER A 10 -8.58 -0.68 12.50
N HIS A 11 -8.61 0.61 12.85
CA HIS A 11 -9.79 1.48 12.77
C HIS A 11 -10.04 1.97 11.33
N CYS A 12 -10.13 1.04 10.37
CA CYS A 12 -10.13 1.36 8.93
C CYS A 12 -11.29 2.25 8.46
N GLY A 13 -12.43 2.25 9.17
CA GLY A 13 -13.62 3.02 8.78
C GLY A 13 -13.44 4.55 8.81
N GLU A 14 -12.40 5.05 9.47
CA GLU A 14 -12.06 6.47 9.57
C GLU A 14 -10.54 6.69 9.36
N CYS A 15 -9.87 5.76 8.68
CA CYS A 15 -8.42 5.79 8.52
C CYS A 15 -8.00 6.66 7.33
N ASP A 16 -7.26 7.74 7.61
CA ASP A 16 -6.73 8.64 6.58
C ASP A 16 -5.73 7.97 5.62
N LEU A 17 -5.22 6.79 5.96
CA LEU A 17 -4.26 6.02 5.15
C LEU A 17 -4.90 4.96 4.26
N ILE A 18 -6.24 4.87 4.24
CA ILE A 18 -6.94 3.79 3.54
C ILE A 18 -6.59 3.73 2.04
N ASP A 19 -6.35 4.87 1.40
CA ASP A 19 -5.97 4.96 -0.01
C ASP A 19 -4.56 4.41 -0.30
N TRP A 20 -3.71 4.35 0.72
CA TRP A 20 -2.33 3.87 0.63
C TRP A 20 -2.12 2.50 1.29
N CYS A 21 -3.17 1.98 1.94
CA CYS A 21 -3.19 0.66 2.55
C CYS A 21 -3.77 -0.35 1.55
N SER A 22 -3.25 -1.57 1.55
CA SER A 22 -3.94 -2.69 0.90
C SER A 22 -5.14 -3.15 1.72
N GLU A 23 -5.94 -4.05 1.15
CA GLU A 23 -7.00 -4.73 1.88
C GLU A 23 -6.47 -5.43 3.15
N PRO A 24 -7.32 -5.68 4.17
CA PRO A 24 -6.92 -6.43 5.35
C PRO A 24 -6.26 -7.75 4.96
N TYR A 25 -5.15 -8.10 5.61
CA TYR A 25 -4.34 -9.30 5.35
C TYR A 25 -3.51 -9.29 4.07
N GLU A 26 -3.58 -8.24 3.25
CA GLU A 26 -2.65 -8.00 2.14
C GLU A 26 -1.57 -6.98 2.53
N SER A 27 -0.52 -6.85 1.72
CA SER A 27 0.55 -5.87 1.91
C SER A 27 0.38 -4.69 0.94
N PRO A 28 0.56 -3.43 1.39
CA PRO A 28 0.98 -3.02 2.73
C PRO A 28 -0.18 -2.85 3.73
N TYR A 29 -0.09 -3.54 4.87
CA TYR A 29 -0.97 -3.31 6.04
C TYR A 29 -0.33 -2.31 7.03
N LEU A 30 -0.44 -1.02 6.70
CA LEU A 30 0.41 0.04 7.27
C LEU A 30 0.40 0.14 8.80
N CYS A 31 -0.77 0.03 9.44
CA CYS A 31 -0.85 0.17 10.90
C CYS A 31 -0.29 -1.02 11.69
N ALA A 32 -0.06 -2.16 11.03
CA ALA A 32 0.63 -3.32 11.60
C ALA A 32 2.07 -3.47 11.06
N ASP A 33 2.49 -2.60 10.14
CA ASP A 33 3.82 -2.61 9.57
C ASP A 33 4.79 -1.86 10.47
N GLY A 34 5.67 -2.61 11.15
CA GLY A 34 6.66 -2.07 12.08
C GLY A 34 7.61 -1.03 11.46
N ARG A 35 7.73 -0.98 10.13
CA ARG A 35 8.52 0.06 9.43
C ARG A 35 7.99 1.47 9.68
N PHE A 36 6.69 1.60 9.95
CA PHE A 36 6.00 2.88 10.03
C PHE A 36 5.45 3.22 11.43
N GLU A 37 5.74 2.39 12.45
CA GLU A 37 5.18 2.53 13.81
C GLU A 37 5.27 3.95 14.38
N ASN A 38 6.40 4.63 14.16
CA ASN A 38 6.70 5.96 14.69
C ASN A 38 6.57 7.08 13.65
N VAL A 39 5.91 6.82 12.51
CA VAL A 39 5.72 7.78 11.43
C VAL A 39 4.40 8.52 11.65
N GLU A 40 4.42 9.85 11.53
CA GLU A 40 3.19 10.64 11.55
C GLU A 40 2.37 10.37 10.28
N VAL A 41 1.06 10.15 10.42
CA VAL A 41 0.13 9.89 9.30
C VAL A 41 0.27 10.93 8.19
N SER A 42 0.28 12.22 8.56
CA SER A 42 0.44 13.32 7.61
C SER A 42 1.79 13.29 6.88
N LYS A 43 2.87 12.89 7.56
CA LYS A 43 4.19 12.74 6.92
C LYS A 43 4.14 11.63 5.87
N TYR A 44 3.55 10.50 6.20
CA TYR A 44 3.42 9.38 5.27
C TYR A 44 2.64 9.80 4.02
N ILE A 45 1.47 10.42 4.20
CA ILE A 45 0.62 10.87 3.08
C ILE A 45 1.39 11.79 2.13
N ILE A 46 2.10 12.80 2.67
CA ILE A 46 2.89 13.74 1.86
C ILE A 46 3.96 12.98 1.06
N LEU A 47 4.65 12.02 1.68
CA LEU A 47 5.70 11.25 0.99
C LEU A 47 5.09 10.33 -0.07
N ALA A 48 3.96 9.69 0.21
CA ALA A 48 3.25 8.81 -0.71
C ALA A 48 2.70 9.58 -1.92
N GLU A 49 2.04 10.72 -1.71
CA GLU A 49 1.52 11.60 -2.77
C GLU A 49 2.62 12.20 -3.66
N THR A 50 3.82 12.37 -3.11
CA THR A 50 4.98 12.89 -3.84
C THR A 50 5.92 11.80 -4.34
N SER A 51 5.55 10.53 -4.16
CA SER A 51 6.34 9.42 -4.65
C SER A 51 6.34 9.42 -6.18
N THR A 52 7.48 9.09 -6.78
CA THR A 52 7.65 9.01 -8.23
C THR A 52 7.77 7.57 -8.70
N VAL A 53 7.31 6.61 -7.90
CA VAL A 53 7.31 5.20 -8.28
C VAL A 53 6.35 4.98 -9.45
N GLU A 54 6.82 4.23 -10.44
CA GLU A 54 6.01 3.82 -11.58
C GLU A 54 5.82 2.31 -11.52
N LEU A 55 4.60 1.86 -11.82
CA LEU A 55 4.34 0.45 -12.09
C LEU A 55 4.91 0.10 -13.45
N ASP A 56 6.04 -0.60 -13.46
CA ASP A 56 6.50 -1.26 -14.67
C ASP A 56 5.66 -2.53 -14.89
N ALA A 57 4.53 -2.36 -15.58
CA ALA A 57 3.61 -3.43 -15.98
C ALA A 57 4.30 -4.62 -16.69
N SER A 58 5.49 -4.42 -17.25
CA SER A 58 6.25 -5.47 -17.93
C SER A 58 7.03 -6.40 -16.98
N ASN A 59 7.21 -5.99 -15.72
CA ASN A 59 7.95 -6.70 -14.68
C ASN A 59 7.09 -7.03 -13.45
N ILE A 60 5.77 -6.84 -13.54
CA ILE A 60 4.82 -7.25 -12.50
C ILE A 60 4.71 -8.77 -12.56
N ASP A 61 5.39 -9.44 -11.63
CA ASP A 61 5.08 -10.83 -11.29
C ASP A 61 3.78 -10.78 -10.49
N THR A 62 2.64 -10.61 -11.19
CA THR A 62 1.34 -10.70 -10.54
C THR A 62 1.26 -12.06 -9.88
N PRO A 63 0.55 -12.20 -8.74
CA PRO A 63 0.12 -13.54 -8.30
C PRO A 63 -0.40 -14.29 -9.52
N GLU A 64 -0.12 -15.59 -9.66
CA GLU A 64 -0.67 -16.40 -10.76
C GLU A 64 -2.21 -16.46 -10.60
N ILE A 65 -2.90 -15.37 -10.96
CA ILE A 65 -4.35 -15.30 -11.03
C ILE A 65 -4.69 -16.01 -12.32
N SER A 66 -5.08 -17.28 -12.21
CA SER A 66 -5.53 -18.05 -13.36
C SER A 66 -6.90 -17.56 -13.78
N ARG A 67 -7.07 -17.21 -15.05
CA ARG A 67 -8.39 -16.90 -15.62
C ARG A 67 -9.37 -18.06 -15.45
N ASP A 68 -8.87 -19.30 -15.46
CA ASP A 68 -9.70 -20.50 -15.36
C ASP A 68 -10.29 -20.72 -13.96
N ASP A 69 -9.81 -19.98 -12.94
CA ASP A 69 -10.38 -20.01 -11.58
C ASP A 69 -11.64 -19.15 -11.44
N PHE A 70 -12.01 -18.39 -12.48
CA PHE A 70 -13.13 -17.45 -12.46
C PHE A 70 -14.18 -17.82 -13.51
N ASP A 71 -15.44 -17.96 -13.05
CA ASP A 71 -16.58 -18.23 -13.92
C ASP A 71 -16.98 -17.02 -14.79
N CYS A 72 -16.57 -15.81 -14.40
CA CYS A 72 -16.87 -14.56 -15.09
C CYS A 72 -15.59 -13.77 -15.42
N THR A 73 -15.57 -13.13 -16.59
CA THR A 73 -14.42 -12.29 -17.01
C THR A 73 -14.27 -11.03 -16.16
N SER A 74 -15.38 -10.44 -15.70
CA SER A 74 -15.33 -9.24 -14.84
C SER A 74 -14.61 -9.52 -13.53
N ASP A 75 -14.88 -10.68 -12.92
CA ASP A 75 -14.34 -11.01 -11.60
C ASP A 75 -12.83 -11.25 -11.67
N TYR A 76 -12.36 -11.79 -12.80
CA TYR A 76 -10.93 -11.89 -13.11
C TYR A 76 -10.28 -10.52 -13.30
N GLU A 77 -10.91 -9.64 -14.09
CA GLU A 77 -10.40 -8.28 -14.33
C GLU A 77 -10.32 -7.47 -13.03
N ASP A 78 -11.36 -7.52 -12.18
CA ASP A 78 -11.39 -6.87 -10.88
C ASP A 78 -10.29 -7.39 -9.93
N ALA A 79 -10.03 -8.71 -9.95
CA ALA A 79 -8.97 -9.32 -9.16
C ALA A 79 -7.57 -8.88 -9.63
N VAL A 80 -7.35 -8.81 -10.95
CA VAL A 80 -6.10 -8.31 -11.52
C VAL A 80 -5.89 -6.84 -11.18
N ASP A 81 -6.92 -6.00 -11.34
CA ASP A 81 -6.84 -4.57 -11.02
C ASP A 81 -6.52 -4.34 -9.54
N THR A 82 -7.14 -5.12 -8.66
CA THR A 82 -6.85 -5.09 -7.22
C THR A 82 -5.41 -5.48 -6.92
N ALA A 83 -4.91 -6.55 -7.53
CA ALA A 83 -3.53 -7.00 -7.35
C ALA A 83 -2.51 -5.96 -7.84
N VAL A 84 -2.75 -5.35 -9.01
CA VAL A 84 -1.90 -4.28 -9.56
C VAL A 84 -1.91 -3.06 -8.64
N SER A 85 -3.09 -2.66 -8.15
CA SER A 85 -3.21 -1.55 -7.19
C SER A 85 -2.46 -1.83 -5.90
N ASN A 86 -2.52 -3.04 -5.35
CA ASN A 86 -1.84 -3.37 -4.11
C ASN A 86 -0.33 -3.41 -4.30
N MET A 87 0.16 -3.91 -5.45
CA MET A 87 1.59 -3.86 -5.75
C MET A 87 2.11 -2.42 -5.87
N TYR A 88 1.34 -1.50 -6.45
CA TYR A 88 1.71 -0.08 -6.46
C TYR A 88 1.87 0.48 -5.04
N LYS A 89 0.91 0.18 -4.16
CA LYS A 89 0.96 0.61 -2.76
C LYS A 89 2.19 0.07 -2.03
N VAL A 90 2.61 -1.17 -2.31
CA VAL A 90 3.87 -1.73 -1.78
C VAL A 90 5.07 -0.91 -2.24
N LEU A 91 5.18 -0.61 -3.53
CA LEU A 91 6.29 0.18 -4.07
C LEU A 91 6.35 1.59 -3.45
N VAL A 92 5.18 2.23 -3.29
CA VAL A 92 5.07 3.51 -2.60
C VAL A 92 5.54 3.39 -1.16
N ALA A 93 5.13 2.36 -0.42
CA ALA A 93 5.55 2.15 0.96
C ALA A 93 7.08 1.97 1.06
N ASP A 94 7.71 1.25 0.14
CA ASP A 94 9.16 1.06 0.10
C ASP A 94 9.91 2.36 -0.20
N ASP A 95 9.41 3.19 -1.13
CA ASP A 95 9.96 4.53 -1.39
C ASP A 95 9.85 5.44 -0.16
N VAL A 96 8.69 5.44 0.49
CA VAL A 96 8.45 6.20 1.73
C VAL A 96 9.41 5.77 2.83
N GLU A 97 9.58 4.46 3.04
CA GLU A 97 10.53 3.92 4.02
C GLU A 97 11.95 4.40 3.74
N LYS A 98 12.39 4.34 2.47
CA LYS A 98 13.71 4.80 2.06
C LYS A 98 13.90 6.29 2.37
N ARG A 99 12.95 7.13 1.99
CA ARG A 99 13.00 8.58 2.21
C ARG A 99 12.99 8.94 3.69
N ILE A 100 12.23 8.21 4.50
CA ILE A 100 12.23 8.39 5.97
C ILE A 100 13.60 8.06 6.56
N LYS A 101 14.28 7.01 6.08
CA LYS A 101 15.63 6.65 6.55
C LYS A 101 16.68 7.67 6.13
N GLU A 102 16.57 8.25 4.94
CA GLU A 102 17.47 9.30 4.43
C GLU A 102 17.32 10.62 5.22
N ASP A 103 16.11 10.97 5.68
CA ASP A 103 15.85 12.15 6.53
C ASP A 103 16.50 12.08 7.94
N ILE A 104 16.92 10.89 8.40
CA ILE A 104 17.46 10.66 9.75
C ILE A 104 19.01 10.73 9.77
N GLN A 105 19.67 10.88 8.61
CA GLN A 105 21.14 11.02 8.46
C GLN A 105 21.61 12.48 8.46
#